data_AF-A6MJV9-F1
#
_entry.id   AF-A6MJV9-F1
#
_cell.length_a   1.000
_cell.length_b   1.000
_cell.length_c   1.000
_cell.angle_alpha   90.00
_cell.angle_beta   90.00
_cell.angle_gamma   90.00
#
_symmetry.space_group_name_H-M   'P 1'
#
loop_
_entity.id
_entity.type
_entity.pdbx_description
1 polymer ?
#
loop_
_entity_poly.entity_id
_entity_poly.type
_entity_poly.pdbx_seq_one_letter_code
_entity_poly.pdbx_strand_id
1 'polypeptide(L)'
;MPFTEKIMATPEQVDKMKAIVEKLRFTYRSDSFENPVLQQHFRNLEALALDLMEPEQAVDLTLPKVEAMNKRLGSLVDEFKELVYPPDYNPEGKVTKRKHDNEGSGSKRPKVEYSEEELKTHISKGTLGKFTVPMLKEACRAYGLKSGLKKQELLEALTKHFQD
;
A
#
# COMPACT_ATOMS: atom_id res chain seq x y z
N MET A 1 6.51 13.71 -4.60
CA MET A 1 6.14 12.31 -4.32
C MET A 1 6.15 11.58 -5.64
N PRO A 2 6.92 10.50 -5.82
CA PRO A 2 6.88 9.74 -7.06
C PRO A 2 5.47 9.15 -7.17
N PHE A 3 4.85 9.33 -8.33
CA PHE A 3 3.56 8.73 -8.64
C PHE A 3 3.74 7.22 -8.56
N THR A 4 3.02 6.57 -7.63
CA THR A 4 2.88 5.12 -7.64
C THR A 4 2.29 4.74 -8.99
N GLU A 5 3.09 4.03 -9.78
CA GLU A 5 2.64 3.41 -11.01
C GLU A 5 1.35 2.65 -10.72
N LYS A 6 0.28 2.93 -11.47
CA LYS A 6 -1.02 2.28 -11.25
C LYS A 6 -0.90 0.82 -11.65
N ILE A 7 -0.66 -0.06 -10.68
CA ILE A 7 -0.70 -1.50 -10.88
C ILE A 7 -2.16 -1.86 -11.21
N MET A 8 -2.42 -2.17 -12.48
CA MET A 8 -3.74 -2.57 -12.94
C MET A 8 -3.90 -4.09 -12.81
N ALA A 9 -5.10 -4.52 -12.42
CA ALA A 9 -5.45 -5.93 -12.37
C ALA A 9 -5.54 -6.52 -13.78
N THR A 10 -5.29 -7.83 -13.89
CA THR A 10 -5.51 -8.58 -15.13
C THR A 10 -7.02 -8.74 -15.38
N PRO A 11 -7.45 -8.92 -16.65
CA PRO A 11 -8.87 -9.15 -16.96
C PRO A 11 -9.44 -10.37 -16.21
N GLU A 12 -8.63 -11.41 -16.00
CA GLU A 12 -9.03 -12.60 -15.25
C GLU A 12 -9.35 -12.32 -13.77
N GLN A 13 -8.50 -11.53 -13.10
CA GLN A 13 -8.74 -11.09 -11.72
C GLN A 13 -10.03 -10.25 -11.63
N VAL A 14 -10.26 -9.38 -12.62
CA VAL A 14 -11.47 -8.56 -12.71
C VAL A 14 -12.72 -9.44 -12.87
N ASP A 15 -12.67 -10.46 -13.72
CA ASP A 15 -13.82 -11.33 -13.98
C ASP A 15 -14.18 -12.21 -12.78
N LYS A 16 -13.18 -12.71 -12.03
CA LYS A 16 -13.44 -13.41 -10.76
C LYS A 16 -14.07 -12.49 -9.71
N MET A 17 -13.61 -11.24 -9.61
CA MET A 17 -14.22 -10.25 -8.73
C MET A 17 -15.66 -9.90 -9.16
N LYS A 18 -15.96 -9.79 -10.46
CA LYS A 18 -17.33 -9.59 -10.94
C LYS A 18 -18.25 -10.73 -10.49
N ALA A 19 -17.80 -11.98 -10.58
CA ALA A 19 -18.58 -13.12 -10.11
C ALA A 19 -18.87 -13.05 -8.59
N ILE A 20 -17.89 -12.63 -7.78
CA ILE A 20 -18.07 -12.39 -6.33
C ILE A 20 -19.12 -11.30 -6.09
N VAL A 21 -19.05 -10.18 -6.81
CA VAL A 21 -19.99 -9.06 -6.69
C VAL A 21 -21.42 -9.48 -7.07
N GLU A 22 -21.59 -10.22 -8.17
CA GLU A 22 -22.88 -10.75 -8.58
C GLU A 22 -23.47 -11.71 -7.54
N LYS A 23 -22.62 -12.57 -6.97
CA LYS A 23 -22.99 -13.48 -5.88
C LYS A 23 -23.28 -12.76 -4.57
N LEU A 24 -22.87 -11.52 -4.36
CA LEU A 24 -23.22 -10.74 -3.16
C LEU A 24 -24.24 -9.64 -3.45
N ARG A 25 -24.80 -9.60 -4.66
CA ARG A 25 -25.81 -8.62 -5.04
C ARG A 25 -27.06 -8.74 -4.16
N PHE A 26 -27.55 -7.59 -3.72
CA PHE A 26 -28.83 -7.40 -3.05
C PHE A 26 -29.43 -6.04 -3.47
N THR A 27 -30.73 -5.86 -3.23
CA THR A 27 -31.43 -4.61 -3.52
C THR A 27 -31.30 -3.67 -2.32
N TYR A 28 -30.58 -2.56 -2.49
CA TYR A 28 -30.47 -1.54 -1.47
C TYR A 28 -31.77 -0.71 -1.37
N ARG A 29 -32.20 -0.44 -0.14
CA ARG A 29 -33.19 0.60 0.16
C ARG A 29 -32.66 1.49 1.28
N SER A 30 -33.05 2.77 1.27
CA SER A 30 -32.62 3.73 2.28
C SER A 30 -33.10 3.40 3.70
N ASP A 31 -34.19 2.63 3.81
CA ASP A 31 -34.82 2.18 5.05
C ASP A 31 -34.40 0.76 5.48
N SER A 32 -33.39 0.16 4.83
CA SER A 32 -32.98 -1.24 5.12
C SER A 32 -32.21 -1.42 6.42
N PHE A 33 -31.65 -0.35 6.99
CA PHE A 33 -30.77 -0.41 8.15
C PHE A 33 -31.21 0.58 9.20
N GLU A 34 -31.32 0.09 10.43
CA GLU A 34 -31.59 0.89 11.61
C GLU A 34 -30.27 1.22 12.33
N ASN A 35 -30.26 2.30 13.11
CA ASN A 35 -29.09 2.66 13.91
C ASN A 35 -29.05 1.78 15.18
N PRO A 36 -28.07 0.87 15.33
CA PRO A 36 -28.03 -0.07 16.44
C PRO A 36 -27.90 0.61 17.80
N VAL A 37 -27.18 1.75 17.87
CA VAL A 37 -27.00 2.51 19.11
C VAL A 37 -28.33 3.13 19.57
N LEU A 38 -29.08 3.71 18.64
CA LEU A 38 -30.39 4.28 18.95
C LEU A 38 -31.39 3.18 19.30
N GLN A 39 -31.39 2.07 18.58
CA GLN A 39 -32.26 0.93 18.88
C GLN A 39 -32.01 0.42 20.29
N GLN A 40 -30.76 0.15 20.66
CA GLN A 40 -30.46 -0.32 22.01
C GLN A 40 -30.82 0.72 23.08
N HIS A 41 -30.60 2.01 22.80
CA HIS A 41 -30.94 3.08 23.73
C HIS A 41 -32.44 3.13 24.04
N PHE A 42 -33.30 3.12 23.02
CA PHE A 42 -34.75 3.17 23.22
C PHE A 42 -35.31 1.86 23.79
N ARG A 43 -34.75 0.70 23.44
CA ARG A 43 -35.11 -0.59 24.06
C ARG A 43 -34.79 -0.62 25.55
N ASN A 44 -33.66 -0.04 25.95
CA ASN A 44 -33.32 0.10 27.36
C ASN A 44 -34.31 1.04 28.09
N LEU A 45 -34.68 2.17 27.48
CA LEU A 45 -35.66 3.10 28.06
C LEU A 45 -37.05 2.48 28.18
N GLU A 46 -37.49 1.72 27.18
CA GLU A 46 -38.76 0.99 27.18
C GLU A 46 -38.81 -0.03 28.32
N ALA A 47 -37.73 -0.81 28.51
CA ALA A 47 -37.63 -1.78 29.59
C ALA A 47 -37.69 -1.13 30.97
N LEU A 48 -37.05 0.03 31.15
CA LEU A 48 -37.12 0.82 32.38
C LEU A 48 -38.53 1.40 32.61
N ALA A 49 -39.23 1.80 31.56
CA ALA A 49 -40.57 2.37 31.67
C ALA A 49 -41.65 1.32 31.99
N LEU A 50 -41.43 0.07 31.58
CA LEU A 50 -42.36 -1.05 31.78
C LEU A 50 -41.96 -1.98 32.94
N ASP A 51 -40.94 -1.62 33.74
CA ASP A 51 -40.38 -2.43 34.83
C ASP A 51 -40.06 -3.88 34.39
N LEU A 52 -39.50 -4.04 33.19
CA LEU A 52 -39.02 -5.34 32.71
C LEU A 52 -37.72 -5.73 33.42
N MET A 53 -37.53 -7.04 33.66
CA MET A 53 -36.35 -7.55 34.36
C MET A 53 -35.05 -7.31 33.57
N GLU A 54 -35.13 -7.34 32.24
CA GLU A 54 -33.99 -7.10 31.35
C GLU A 54 -34.44 -6.42 30.05
N PRO A 55 -33.61 -5.54 29.46
CA PRO A 55 -33.91 -4.92 28.19
C PRO A 55 -33.70 -5.89 27.02
N GLU A 56 -34.60 -5.81 26.04
CA GLU A 56 -34.46 -6.53 24.77
C GLU A 56 -33.16 -6.11 24.06
N GLN A 57 -32.39 -7.09 23.60
CA GLN A 57 -31.16 -6.86 22.83
C GLN A 57 -31.51 -6.62 21.37
N ALA A 58 -31.18 -5.43 20.86
CA ALA A 58 -31.40 -5.10 19.46
C ALA A 58 -30.47 -5.91 18.55
N VAL A 59 -31.01 -6.51 17.50
CA VAL A 59 -30.22 -7.21 16.49
C VAL A 59 -29.53 -6.19 15.58
N ASP A 60 -28.20 -6.22 15.54
CA ASP A 60 -27.43 -5.33 14.68
C ASP A 60 -27.50 -5.77 13.20
N LEU A 61 -28.34 -5.08 12.43
CA LEU A 61 -28.51 -5.31 11.00
C LEU A 61 -27.33 -4.78 10.15
N THR A 62 -26.44 -3.99 10.75
CA THR A 62 -25.25 -3.45 10.06
C THR A 62 -24.11 -4.46 9.98
N LEU A 63 -24.14 -5.50 10.83
CA LEU A 63 -23.16 -6.57 10.79
C LEU A 63 -23.36 -7.44 9.54
N PRO A 64 -22.28 -7.74 8.78
CA PRO A 64 -22.37 -8.65 7.64
C PRO A 64 -22.83 -10.05 8.05
N LYS A 65 -23.67 -10.67 7.24
CA LYS A 65 -24.13 -12.05 7.43
C LYS A 65 -23.05 -13.04 6.97
N VAL A 66 -21.94 -13.11 7.70
CA VAL A 66 -20.71 -13.81 7.32
C VAL A 66 -20.96 -15.25 6.86
N GLU A 67 -21.68 -16.05 7.65
CA GLU A 67 -21.97 -17.45 7.30
C GLU A 67 -22.74 -17.58 5.98
N ALA A 68 -23.73 -16.70 5.76
CA ALA A 68 -24.52 -16.69 4.53
C ALA A 68 -23.68 -16.25 3.33
N MET A 69 -22.80 -15.26 3.51
CA MET A 69 -21.88 -14.78 2.48
C MET A 69 -20.86 -15.86 2.10
N ASN A 70 -20.22 -16.50 3.07
CA ASN A 70 -19.26 -17.58 2.86
C ASN A 70 -19.90 -18.74 2.10
N LYS A 71 -21.09 -19.17 2.53
CA LYS A 71 -21.85 -20.23 1.86
C LYS A 71 -22.24 -19.86 0.41
N ARG A 72 -22.57 -18.59 0.17
CA ARG A 72 -22.99 -18.12 -1.18
C ARG A 72 -21.80 -17.99 -2.14
N LEU A 73 -20.62 -17.68 -1.62
CA LEU A 73 -19.39 -17.50 -2.39
C LEU A 73 -18.68 -18.82 -2.70
N GLY A 74 -18.71 -19.80 -1.80
CA GLY A 74 -18.08 -21.10 -2.03
C GLY A 74 -16.58 -20.97 -2.34
N SER A 75 -16.12 -21.60 -3.42
CA SER A 75 -14.71 -21.60 -3.85
C SER A 75 -14.23 -20.28 -4.47
N LEU A 76 -15.14 -19.37 -4.84
CA LEU A 76 -14.76 -18.13 -5.54
C LEU A 76 -13.76 -17.27 -4.76
N VAL A 77 -13.83 -17.32 -3.42
CA VAL A 77 -12.92 -16.59 -2.54
C VAL A 77 -11.50 -17.15 -2.66
N ASP A 78 -11.36 -18.46 -2.67
CA ASP A 78 -10.04 -19.11 -2.71
C ASP A 78 -9.44 -19.01 -4.11
N GLU A 79 -10.24 -19.19 -5.16
CA GLU A 79 -9.84 -18.97 -6.56
C GLU A 79 -9.35 -17.52 -6.78
N PHE A 80 -10.05 -16.53 -6.20
CA PHE A 80 -9.62 -15.14 -6.30
C PHE A 80 -8.33 -14.88 -5.51
N LYS A 81 -8.15 -15.49 -4.34
CA LYS A 81 -6.92 -15.38 -3.55
C LYS A 81 -5.72 -15.94 -4.31
N GLU A 82 -5.85 -17.11 -4.94
CA GLU A 82 -4.78 -17.72 -5.73
C GLU A 82 -4.31 -16.85 -6.90
N LEU A 83 -5.21 -16.07 -7.50
CA LEU A 83 -4.89 -15.19 -8.63
C LEU A 83 -4.24 -13.86 -8.22
N VAL A 84 -4.41 -13.42 -6.97
CA VAL A 84 -4.02 -12.08 -6.52
C VAL A 84 -2.94 -12.11 -5.45
N TYR A 85 -3.01 -13.04 -4.52
CA TYR A 85 -2.10 -13.12 -3.39
C TYR A 85 -1.01 -14.16 -3.64
N PRO A 86 0.27 -13.76 -3.60
CA PRO A 86 1.38 -14.70 -3.54
C PRO A 86 1.24 -15.69 -2.36
N PRO A 87 1.77 -16.91 -2.47
CA PRO A 87 1.62 -17.95 -1.44
C PRO A 87 2.26 -17.60 -0.09
N ASP A 88 3.23 -16.69 -0.08
CA ASP A 88 3.91 -16.15 1.09
C ASP A 88 3.30 -14.83 1.60
N TYR A 89 2.20 -14.38 0.99
CA TYR A 89 1.52 -13.16 1.40
C TYR A 89 0.83 -13.33 2.75
N ASN A 90 1.23 -12.52 3.73
CA ASN A 90 0.55 -12.46 5.01
C ASN A 90 -0.40 -11.24 5.05
N PRO A 91 -1.71 -11.42 4.81
CA PRO A 91 -2.68 -10.32 4.81
C PRO A 91 -2.83 -9.65 6.17
N GLU A 92 -2.55 -10.38 7.26
CA GLU A 92 -2.60 -9.87 8.64
C GLU A 92 -1.22 -9.54 9.21
N GLY A 93 -0.18 -9.70 8.39
CA GLY A 93 1.18 -9.43 8.75
C GLY A 93 1.34 -7.95 9.04
N LYS A 94 1.40 -7.57 10.31
CA LYS A 94 2.01 -6.30 10.70
C LYS A 94 3.36 -6.24 9.99
N VAL A 95 3.57 -5.22 9.16
CA VAL A 95 4.88 -4.90 8.61
C VAL A 95 5.82 -4.75 9.81
N THR A 96 6.51 -5.82 10.17
CA THR A 96 7.60 -5.76 11.11
C THR A 96 8.63 -4.92 10.39
N LYS A 97 8.71 -3.64 10.75
CA LYS A 97 9.91 -2.84 10.53
C LYS A 97 11.06 -3.77 10.87
N ARG A 98 11.83 -4.16 9.85
CA ARG A 98 13.02 -5.00 10.03
C ARG A 98 13.76 -4.40 11.22
N LYS A 99 13.80 -5.14 12.34
CA LYS A 99 14.75 -4.83 13.40
C LYS A 99 16.09 -4.99 12.71
N HIS A 100 16.75 -3.86 12.50
CA HIS A 100 18.15 -3.86 12.13
C HIS A 100 18.84 -4.59 13.27
N ASP A 101 19.32 -5.81 13.00
CA ASP A 101 20.13 -6.55 13.95
C ASP A 101 21.30 -5.64 14.35
N ASN A 102 21.41 -5.46 15.65
CA ASN A 102 22.43 -4.65 16.27
C ASN A 102 23.65 -5.55 16.49
N GLU A 103 24.47 -5.69 15.44
CA GLU A 103 25.85 -6.12 15.59
C GLU A 103 26.78 -5.20 14.80
N GLY A 104 27.79 -4.67 15.49
CA GLY A 104 29.03 -4.21 14.85
C GLY A 104 29.10 -2.71 14.53
N SER A 105 29.64 -1.96 15.50
CA SER A 105 30.53 -0.80 15.31
C SER A 105 30.99 -0.51 13.87
N GLY A 106 30.64 0.68 13.35
CA GLY A 106 31.22 1.20 12.12
C GLY A 106 30.36 2.25 11.45
N SER A 107 30.60 3.52 11.77
CA SER A 107 30.03 4.71 11.14
C SER A 107 30.19 4.70 9.61
N LYS A 108 29.19 4.18 8.90
CA LYS A 108 29.02 4.37 7.46
C LYS A 108 27.78 5.20 7.22
N ARG A 109 28.01 6.42 6.72
CA ARG A 109 26.98 7.28 6.13
C ARG A 109 26.20 6.46 5.09
N PRO A 110 24.88 6.64 4.95
CA PRO A 110 24.10 5.96 3.93
C PRO A 110 24.73 6.25 2.56
N LYS A 111 25.19 5.19 1.88
CA LYS A 111 25.51 5.24 0.46
C LYS A 111 24.21 5.55 -0.26
N VAL A 112 24.06 6.78 -0.74
CA VAL A 112 22.97 7.12 -1.64
C VAL A 112 23.47 6.73 -3.02
N GLU A 113 23.13 5.51 -3.43
CA GLU A 113 23.43 5.04 -4.78
C GLU A 113 22.46 5.73 -5.74
N TYR A 114 22.97 6.66 -6.54
CA TYR A 114 22.18 7.30 -7.59
C TYR A 114 22.02 6.31 -8.76
N SER A 115 20.79 5.85 -8.95
CA SER A 115 20.40 5.02 -10.08
C SER A 115 20.67 5.73 -11.42
N GLU A 116 21.05 4.96 -12.45
CA GLU A 116 21.38 5.45 -13.79
C GLU A 116 20.25 6.30 -14.39
N GLU A 117 19.00 5.86 -14.19
CA GLU A 117 17.80 6.55 -14.63
C GLU A 117 17.66 7.94 -13.99
N GLU A 118 17.99 8.06 -12.71
CA GLU A 118 17.92 9.33 -11.98
C GLU A 118 18.97 10.31 -12.51
N LEU A 119 20.22 9.85 -12.70
CA LEU A 119 21.29 10.68 -13.28
C LEU A 119 20.98 11.10 -14.72
N LYS A 120 20.46 10.20 -15.55
CA LYS A 120 20.06 10.48 -16.94
C LYS A 120 18.92 11.50 -17.00
N THR A 121 17.95 11.41 -16.09
CA THR A 121 16.87 12.41 -16.01
C THR A 121 17.41 13.79 -15.57
N HIS A 122 18.37 13.84 -14.66
CA HIS A 122 18.98 15.10 -14.22
C HIS A 122 19.87 15.74 -15.30
N ILE A 123 20.51 14.93 -16.15
CA ILE A 123 21.27 15.38 -17.33
C ILE A 123 20.30 15.95 -18.38
N SER A 124 19.27 15.20 -18.77
CA SER A 124 18.27 15.67 -19.75
C SER A 124 17.54 16.95 -19.34
N LYS A 125 17.30 17.13 -18.03
CA LYS A 125 16.66 18.33 -17.47
C LYS A 125 17.64 19.48 -17.19
N GLY A 126 18.94 19.31 -17.43
CA GLY A 126 19.96 20.33 -17.13
C GLY A 126 20.09 20.67 -15.64
N THR A 127 19.60 19.80 -14.74
CA THR A 127 19.57 20.04 -13.29
C THR A 127 20.77 19.43 -12.56
N LEU A 128 21.63 18.69 -13.28
CA LEU A 128 22.86 18.12 -12.72
C LEU A 128 23.78 19.18 -12.08
N GLY A 129 23.80 20.41 -12.61
CA GLY A 129 24.56 21.54 -12.03
C GLY A 129 24.11 21.97 -10.62
N LYS A 130 22.91 21.56 -10.18
CA LYS A 130 22.38 21.84 -8.84
C LYS A 130 22.92 20.87 -7.79
N PHE A 131 23.55 19.77 -8.18
CA PHE A 131 24.16 18.84 -7.25
C PHE A 131 25.35 19.48 -6.53
N THR A 132 25.53 19.08 -5.27
CA THR A 132 26.70 19.48 -4.49
C THR A 132 27.92 18.66 -4.92
N VAL A 133 29.12 19.22 -4.75
CA VAL A 133 30.39 18.54 -5.11
C VAL A 133 30.52 17.15 -4.46
N PRO A 134 30.12 16.93 -3.20
CA PRO A 134 30.12 15.58 -2.60
C PRO A 134 29.23 14.58 -3.35
N MET A 135 28.02 14.99 -3.76
CA MET A 135 27.09 14.11 -4.49
C MET A 135 27.62 13.75 -5.87
N LEU A 136 28.24 14.72 -6.57
CA LEU A 136 28.87 14.47 -7.87
C LEU A 136 30.08 13.53 -7.75
N LYS A 137 30.88 13.64 -6.68
CA LYS A 137 31.97 12.70 -6.41
C LYS A 137 31.48 11.30 -6.10
N GLU A 138 30.36 11.17 -5.40
CA GLU A 138 29.74 9.88 -5.08
C GLU A 138 29.19 9.21 -6.35
N ALA A 139 28.52 9.97 -7.22
CA ALA A 139 28.09 9.49 -8.54
C ALA A 139 29.30 9.05 -9.39
N CYS A 140 30.35 9.88 -9.53
CA CYS A 140 31.55 9.46 -10.27
C CYS A 140 32.19 8.18 -9.71
N ARG A 141 32.20 8.00 -8.37
CA ARG A 141 32.72 6.78 -7.74
C ARG A 141 31.86 5.55 -8.00
N ALA A 142 30.53 5.71 -8.00
CA ALA A 142 29.60 4.62 -8.28
C ALA A 142 29.80 4.04 -9.69
N TYR A 143 30.11 4.91 -10.67
CA TYR A 143 30.33 4.53 -12.06
C TYR A 143 31.82 4.42 -12.44
N GLY A 144 32.74 4.41 -11.46
CA GLY A 144 34.17 4.21 -11.69
C GLY A 144 34.86 5.30 -12.55
N LEU A 145 34.29 6.49 -12.62
CA LEU A 145 34.77 7.58 -13.49
C LEU A 145 35.98 8.29 -12.88
N LYS A 146 37.01 8.51 -13.70
CA LYS A 146 38.15 9.36 -13.35
C LYS A 146 37.74 10.82 -13.49
N SER A 147 37.38 11.44 -12.38
CA SER A 147 37.02 12.86 -12.33
C SER A 147 38.02 13.67 -11.51
N GLY A 148 38.19 14.95 -11.86
CA GLY A 148 39.07 15.86 -11.12
C GLY A 148 38.49 16.42 -9.82
N LEU A 149 39.10 17.48 -9.30
CA LEU A 149 38.75 18.09 -8.01
C LEU A 149 37.67 19.17 -8.14
N LYS A 150 37.50 19.74 -9.34
CA LYS A 150 36.59 20.85 -9.59
C LYS A 150 35.17 20.35 -9.89
N LYS A 151 34.17 21.13 -9.48
CA LYS A 151 32.74 20.84 -9.75
C LYS A 151 32.47 20.66 -11.25
N GLN A 152 33.09 21.49 -12.08
CA GLN A 152 32.93 21.47 -13.52
C GLN A 152 33.43 20.16 -14.16
N GLU A 153 34.58 19.66 -13.72
CA GLU A 153 35.17 18.40 -14.20
C GLU A 153 34.31 17.18 -13.84
N LEU A 154 33.66 17.21 -12.67
CA LEU A 154 32.73 16.17 -12.24
C LEU A 154 31.45 16.15 -13.09
N LEU A 155 30.93 17.33 -13.42
CA LEU A 155 29.75 17.47 -14.28
C LEU A 155 30.03 16.98 -15.70
N GLU A 156 31.17 17.36 -16.28
CA GLU A 156 31.58 16.95 -17.62
C GLU A 156 31.80 15.44 -17.70
N ALA A 157 32.43 14.82 -16.68
CA ALA A 157 32.65 13.38 -16.65
C ALA A 157 31.34 12.58 -16.61
N LEU A 158 30.38 13.00 -15.77
CA LEU A 158 29.06 12.35 -15.68
C LEU A 158 28.23 12.58 -16.94
N THR A 159 28.23 13.81 -17.45
CA THR A 159 27.47 14.16 -18.66
C THR A 159 27.99 13.37 -19.86
N LYS A 160 29.31 13.26 -20.04
CA LYS A 160 29.91 12.46 -21.10
C LYS A 160 29.58 10.97 -20.99
N HIS A 161 29.56 10.40 -19.78
CA HIS A 161 29.32 8.97 -19.59
C HIS A 161 27.88 8.52 -19.93
N PHE A 162 26.88 9.39 -19.76
CA PHE A 162 25.47 9.03 -19.96
C PHE A 162 24.83 9.65 -21.22
N GLN A 163 25.61 10.42 -21.99
CA GLN A 163 25.15 11.11 -23.19
C GLN A 163 25.79 10.58 -24.48
N ASP A 164 26.85 9.77 -24.36
CA ASP A 164 27.24 8.75 -25.36
C ASP A 164 26.40 7.47 -25.15
#